data_AF-A0A257S0T7-F1
#
_entry.id   AF-A0A257S0T7-F1
#
_cell.length_a   1.000
_cell.length_b   1.000
_cell.length_c   1.000
_cell.angle_alpha   90.00
_cell.angle_beta   90.00
_cell.angle_gamma   90.00
#
_symmetry.space_group_name_H-M   'P 1'
#
loop_
_entity.id
_entity.type
_entity.pdbx_description
1 polymer ?
#
loop_
_entity_poly.entity_id
_entity_poly.type
_entity_poly.pdbx_seq_one_letter_code
_entity_poly.pdbx_strand_id
1 'polypeptide(L)' 'MIPNPASIPDDPDTEAFVEAVKRGIAAADSGRTIPYEEARKWLLSWGTENELPEPKCR' A
#
# COMPACT_ATOMS: atom_id res chain seq x y z
N MET A 1 -20.36 -16.38 -8.21
CA MET A 1 -20.25 -14.90 -8.24
C MET A 1 -19.81 -14.47 -6.85
N ILE A 2 -18.65 -13.83 -6.72
CA ILE A 2 -18.28 -13.15 -5.48
C ILE A 2 -19.23 -11.93 -5.39
N PRO A 3 -19.89 -11.66 -4.25
CA PRO A 3 -20.73 -10.48 -4.10
C PRO A 3 -19.90 -9.24 -4.44
N ASN A 4 -20.44 -8.36 -5.28
CA ASN A 4 -19.87 -7.02 -5.44
C ASN A 4 -19.93 -6.36 -4.05
N PRO A 5 -18.80 -5.88 -3.48
CA PRO A 5 -18.85 -5.17 -2.21
C PRO A 5 -19.85 -4.03 -2.35
N ALA A 6 -20.82 -3.97 -1.43
CA ALA A 6 -21.81 -2.91 -1.40
C ALA A 6 -21.07 -1.57 -1.38
N SER A 7 -21.52 -0.61 -2.20
CA SER A 7 -21.04 0.77 -2.13
C SER A 7 -21.16 1.24 -0.67
N ILE A 8 -20.02 1.55 -0.06
CA ILE A 8 -19.99 2.14 1.27
C ILE A 8 -20.75 3.48 1.16
N PRO A 9 -21.68 3.81 2.07
CA PRO A 9 -22.39 5.08 2.05
C PRO A 9 -21.40 6.25 2.02
N ASP A 10 -21.82 7.38 1.40
CA ASP A 10 -21.05 8.64 1.31
C ASP A 10 -20.78 9.23 2.70
N ASP A 11 -19.85 8.62 3.42
CA ASP A 11 -19.33 9.09 4.70
C ASP A 11 -18.08 9.95 4.43
N PRO A 12 -17.86 11.07 5.13
CA PRO A 12 -16.67 11.91 4.97
C PRO A 12 -15.34 11.14 5.11
N ASP A 13 -15.30 10.06 5.88
CA ASP A 13 -14.12 9.19 5.98
C ASP A 13 -13.88 8.42 4.67
N THR A 14 -14.94 8.13 3.91
CA THR A 14 -14.87 7.49 2.59
C THR A 14 -14.28 8.45 1.55
N GLU A 15 -14.69 9.73 1.54
CA GLU A 15 -14.10 10.73 0.63
C GLU A 15 -12.61 10.94 0.92
N ALA A 16 -12.25 11.07 2.20
CA ALA A 16 -10.86 11.21 2.63
C ALA A 16 -10.01 9.99 2.24
N PHE A 17 -10.57 8.77 2.38
CA PHE A 17 -9.93 7.53 1.94
C PHE A 17 -9.74 7.49 0.43
N VAL A 18 -10.77 7.83 -0.36
CA VAL A 18 -10.67 7.86 -1.83
C VAL A 18 -9.58 8.83 -2.28
N GLU A 19 -9.53 10.03 -1.70
CA GLU A 19 -8.49 11.01 -2.02
C GLU A 19 -7.09 10.54 -1.60
N ALA A 20 -6.96 9.83 -0.47
CA ALA A 20 -5.70 9.23 -0.05
C ALA A 20 -5.22 8.15 -1.04
N VAL A 21 -6.13 7.28 -1.50
CA VAL A 21 -5.81 6.24 -2.50
C VAL A 21 -5.37 6.88 -3.82
N LYS A 22 -6.10 7.89 -4.32
CA LYS A 22 -5.72 8.61 -5.55
C LYS A 22 -4.33 9.22 -5.46
N ARG A 23 -4.00 9.86 -4.32
CA ARG A 23 -2.65 10.40 -4.07
C ARG A 23 -1.58 9.30 -4.04
N GLY A 24 -1.89 8.15 -3.45
CA GLY A 24 -0.98 7.00 -3.41
C GLY A 24 -0.66 6.46 -4.81
N ILE A 25 -1.69 6.31 -5.65
CA ILE A 25 -1.53 5.87 -7.05
C ILE A 25 -0.67 6.88 -7.82
N ALA A 26 -0.99 8.18 -7.74
CA ALA A 26 -0.24 9.21 -8.44
C ALA A 26 1.24 9.28 -8.01
N ALA A 27 1.53 9.01 -6.73
CA ALA A 27 2.90 8.93 -6.23
C ALA A 27 3.63 7.67 -6.74
N ALA A 28 2.94 6.52 -6.81
CA ALA A 28 3.51 5.31 -7.39
C ALA A 28 3.82 5.50 -8.89
N ASP A 29 2.90 6.11 -9.64
CA ASP A 29 3.07 6.42 -11.07
C ASP A 29 4.23 7.40 -11.33
N SER A 30 4.50 8.31 -10.39
CA SER A 30 5.67 9.22 -10.45
C SER A 30 6.98 8.57 -10.03
N GLY A 31 6.97 7.28 -9.68
CA GLY A 31 8.16 6.49 -9.37
C GLY A 31 8.46 6.33 -7.87
N ARG A 32 7.65 6.92 -6.98
CA ARG A 32 7.79 6.79 -5.52
C ARG A 32 7.39 5.39 -5.05
N THR A 33 8.24 4.42 -5.38
CA THR A 33 8.03 2.99 -5.19
C THR A 33 9.31 2.35 -4.67
N ILE A 34 9.19 1.10 -4.22
CA ILE A 34 10.33 0.23 -3.90
C ILE A 34 10.36 -0.95 -4.87
N PRO A 35 11.54 -1.47 -5.24
CA PRO A 35 11.61 -2.69 -6.04
C PRO A 35 10.98 -3.87 -5.30
N TYR A 36 10.28 -4.72 -6.05
CA TYR A 36 9.61 -5.91 -5.51
C TYR A 36 10.53 -6.79 -4.66
N GLU A 37 11.76 -7.02 -5.11
CA GLU A 37 12.72 -7.87 -4.38
C GLU A 37 13.14 -7.28 -3.03
N GLU A 38 13.19 -5.95 -2.91
CA GLU A 38 13.47 -5.28 -1.64
C GLU A 38 12.29 -5.45 -0.66
N ALA A 39 11.07 -5.23 -1.15
CA ALA A 39 9.84 -5.46 -0.38
C ALA A 39 9.72 -6.92 0.08
N ARG A 40 9.97 -7.87 -0.82
CA ARG A 40 9.87 -9.32 -0.55
C ARG A 40 10.86 -9.77 0.53
N LYS A 41 12.13 -9.36 0.42
CA LYS A 41 13.15 -9.72 1.41
C LYS A 41 12.80 -9.18 2.79
N TRP A 42 12.34 -7.94 2.85
CA TRP A 42 11.88 -7.31 4.08
C TRP A 42 10.72 -8.09 4.73
N LEU A 43 9.65 -8.36 3.98
CA LEU A 43 8.49 -9.11 4.48
C LEU A 43 8.85 -10.53 4.97
N LEU A 44 9.77 -11.21 4.27
CA LEU A 44 10.22 -12.55 4.67
C LEU A 44 11.12 -12.54 5.91
N SER A 45 11.69 -11.40 6.27
CA SER A 45 12.53 -11.26 7.46
C SER A 45 11.74 -10.98 8.74
N TRP A 46 10.46 -10.62 8.62
CA TRP A 46 9.60 -10.29 9.77
C TRP A 46 9.47 -11.45 10.74
N GLY A 47 9.66 -11.17 12.03
CA GLY A 47 9.57 -12.18 13.10
C GLY A 47 10.74 -13.16 13.13
N THR A 48 11.81 -12.90 12.38
CA THR A 48 13.07 -13.66 12.45
C THR A 48 14.09 -12.92 13.32
N GLU A 49 15.13 -13.61 13.77
CA GLU A 49 16.26 -12.98 14.50
C GLU A 49 17.01 -11.94 13.65
N ASN A 50 16.89 -12.01 12.31
CA ASN A 50 17.53 -11.12 11.35
C ASN A 50 16.52 -10.28 10.57
N GLU A 51 15.55 -9.70 11.28
CA GLU A 51 14.57 -8.79 10.68
C GLU A 51 15.27 -7.60 10.01
N LEU A 52 14.93 -7.36 8.75
CA LEU A 52 15.52 -6.31 7.92
C LEU A 52 14.79 -4.98 8.16
N PRO A 53 15.48 -3.83 8.04
CA PRO A 53 14.83 -2.53 8.10
C PRO A 53 13.88 -2.33 6.91
N GLU A 54 12.86 -1.49 7.11
CA GLU A 54 11.94 -1.10 6.05
C GLU A 54 12.68 -0.46 4.86
N PRO A 55 12.45 -0.92 3.63
CA PRO A 55 13.05 -0.35 2.43
C PRO A 55 12.50 1.05 2.14
N LYS A 56 13.36 1.94 1.65
CA LYS A 56 12.98 3.33 1.34
C LYS A 56 12.54 3.48 -0.11
N CYS A 57 11.46 4.23 -0.34
CA CYS A 57 11.04 4.61 -1.68
C CYS A 57 12.16 5.36 -2.42
N ARG A 58 12.26 5.10 -3.73
CA ARG A 58 13.11 5.86 -4.64
C ARG A 58 12.42 7.12 -5.13
#